data_AF-A0A316G4U8-F1
#
_entry.id   AF-A0A316G4U8-F1
#
_cell.length_a   1.000
_cell.length_b   1.000
_cell.length_c   1.000
_cell.angle_alpha   90.00
_cell.angle_beta   90.00
_cell.angle_gamma   90.00
#
_symmetry.space_group_name_H-M   'P 1'
#
loop_
_entity.id
_entity.type
_entity.pdbx_description
1 polymer ?
#
loop_
_entity_poly.entity_id
_entity_poly.type
_entity_poly.pdbx_seq_one_letter_code
_entity_poly.pdbx_strand_id
1 'polypeptide(L)'
;MLASGFDKQILPRFKFKHRVDVAPVTEGEADMALGDQGERVFQIIGGDEVRLDIAMPSPEADLFLDWLRSDPGIAAVESFEVDGKPVYAATEAASEVVVKETFDGDTQVGARLALVHCGRCHVVDDRNRMGGIGSTPSFEAMRGRPDWSTLFLAFYAENPHPSFTQVEGVTEPFGPDRQVHIVPVEITLDEIEAITAFVATLKPKDLGGGVQSN
;
A
#
# COMPACT_ATOMS: atom_id res chain seq x y z
N MET A 1 0.21 -32.24 -9.25
CA MET A 1 0.50 -31.76 -7.87
C MET A 1 0.03 -32.75 -6.79
N LEU A 2 -1.16 -33.36 -6.89
CA LEU A 2 -1.57 -34.39 -5.92
C LEU A 2 -0.62 -35.61 -5.88
N ALA A 3 -0.15 -36.07 -7.04
CA ALA A 3 0.78 -37.19 -7.12
C ALA A 3 2.12 -36.95 -6.41
N SER A 4 2.55 -35.68 -6.27
CA SER A 4 3.77 -35.34 -5.53
C SER A 4 3.53 -35.22 -4.02
N GLY A 5 2.27 -35.28 -3.56
CA GLY A 5 1.91 -35.08 -2.15
C GLY A 5 1.89 -33.62 -1.71
N PHE A 6 1.80 -32.68 -2.65
CA PHE A 6 1.78 -31.24 -2.35
C PHE A 6 0.56 -30.82 -1.52
N ASP A 7 -0.59 -31.44 -1.74
CA ASP A 7 -1.80 -31.32 -0.94
C ASP A 7 -1.55 -31.61 0.55
N LYS A 8 -0.74 -32.61 0.86
CA LYS A 8 -0.38 -32.97 2.23
C LYS A 8 0.51 -31.93 2.91
N GLN A 9 1.19 -31.10 2.12
CA GLN A 9 1.95 -29.96 2.62
C GLN A 9 1.02 -28.78 2.89
N ILE A 10 0.17 -28.40 1.94
CA ILE A 10 -0.57 -27.13 2.02
C ILE A 10 -1.87 -27.24 2.83
N LEU A 11 -2.66 -28.30 2.64
CA LEU A 11 -4.03 -28.37 3.19
C LEU A 11 -4.06 -28.43 4.72
N PRO A 12 -3.19 -29.19 5.42
CA PRO A 12 -3.18 -29.18 6.88
C PRO A 12 -2.84 -27.81 7.47
N ARG A 13 -1.98 -27.03 6.81
CA ARG A 13 -1.55 -25.70 7.26
C ARG A 13 -2.65 -24.67 7.07
N PHE A 14 -3.33 -24.71 5.92
CA PHE A 14 -4.51 -23.90 5.68
C PHE A 14 -5.60 -24.18 6.72
N LYS A 15 -5.94 -25.46 6.92
CA LYS A 15 -6.93 -25.89 7.92
C LYS A 15 -6.56 -25.48 9.34
N PHE A 16 -5.28 -25.58 9.71
CA PHE A 16 -4.82 -25.14 11.03
C PHE A 16 -5.05 -23.64 11.25
N LYS A 17 -4.77 -22.81 10.25
CA LYS A 17 -4.90 -21.35 10.34
C LYS A 17 -6.36 -20.88 10.28
N HIS A 18 -7.14 -21.44 9.36
CA HIS A 18 -8.48 -20.92 9.03
C HIS A 18 -9.63 -21.80 9.53
N ARG A 19 -9.37 -23.01 10.03
CA ARG A 19 -10.38 -24.01 10.45
C ARG A 19 -11.37 -24.41 9.35
N VAL A 20 -11.04 -24.12 8.10
CA VAL A 20 -11.78 -24.55 6.90
C VAL A 20 -11.20 -25.88 6.42
N ASP A 21 -12.07 -26.82 6.07
CA ASP A 21 -11.66 -28.09 5.49
C ASP A 21 -11.67 -27.99 3.96
N VAL A 22 -10.56 -28.36 3.34
CA VAL A 22 -10.41 -28.41 1.89
C VAL A 22 -9.94 -29.82 1.56
N ALA A 23 -10.68 -30.50 0.69
CA ALA A 23 -10.41 -31.89 0.32
C ALA A 23 -9.80 -31.95 -1.08
N PRO A 24 -8.72 -32.73 -1.30
CA PRO A 24 -8.22 -32.97 -2.65
C PRO A 24 -9.21 -33.84 -3.43
N VAL A 25 -9.53 -33.44 -4.66
CA VAL A 25 -10.39 -34.19 -5.58
C VAL A 25 -9.50 -34.91 -6.60
N THR A 26 -9.57 -36.24 -6.65
CA THR A 26 -8.81 -37.05 -7.62
C THR A 26 -9.61 -37.41 -8.87
N GLU A 27 -10.95 -37.44 -8.76
CA GLU A 27 -11.88 -37.74 -9.84
C GLU A 27 -13.16 -36.89 -9.64
N GLY A 28 -13.71 -36.33 -10.73
CA GLY A 28 -14.92 -35.51 -10.70
C GLY A 28 -14.66 -34.01 -10.82
N GLU A 29 -15.73 -33.21 -10.65
CA GLU A 29 -15.66 -31.74 -10.66
C GLU A 29 -15.12 -31.24 -9.31
N ALA A 30 -14.26 -30.22 -9.35
CA ALA A 30 -13.68 -29.59 -8.19
C ALA A 30 -14.07 -28.11 -8.15
N ASP A 31 -14.26 -27.55 -6.95
CA ASP A 31 -14.61 -26.14 -6.76
C ASP A 31 -13.47 -25.20 -7.19
N MET A 32 -12.23 -25.69 -7.10
CA MET A 32 -11.01 -24.98 -7.50
C MET A 32 -9.99 -25.95 -8.08
N ALA A 33 -9.11 -25.46 -8.96
CA ALA A 33 -8.04 -26.24 -9.58
C ALA A 33 -6.71 -25.47 -9.63
N LEU A 34 -5.62 -26.10 -9.22
CA LEU A 34 -4.26 -25.59 -9.47
C LEU A 34 -3.80 -26.02 -10.86
N GLY A 35 -3.47 -25.06 -11.72
CA GLY A 35 -3.11 -25.29 -13.12
C GLY A 35 -2.57 -24.04 -13.80
N ASP A 36 -2.92 -23.85 -15.07
CA ASP A 36 -2.49 -22.72 -15.91
C ASP A 36 -3.59 -21.65 -16.10
N GLN A 37 -4.78 -21.86 -15.53
CA GLN A 37 -5.91 -20.92 -15.57
C GLN A 37 -6.14 -20.25 -14.23
N GLY A 38 -6.70 -19.04 -14.28
CA GLY A 38 -7.10 -18.27 -13.11
C GLY A 38 -6.00 -17.40 -12.51
N GLU A 39 -6.08 -17.24 -11.20
CA GLU A 39 -5.29 -16.29 -10.41
C GLU A 39 -3.93 -16.86 -10.05
N ARG A 40 -2.85 -16.12 -10.34
CA ARG A 40 -1.48 -16.58 -10.10
C ARG A 40 -1.16 -16.71 -8.61
N VAL A 41 -0.58 -17.83 -8.20
CA VAL A 41 -0.29 -18.12 -6.79
C VAL A 41 1.20 -18.33 -6.52
N PHE A 42 1.87 -19.19 -7.28
CA PHE A 42 3.30 -19.50 -7.14
C PHE A 42 3.86 -19.99 -8.48
N GLN A 43 5.13 -20.36 -8.55
CA GLN A 43 5.76 -20.86 -9.77
C GLN A 43 6.53 -22.16 -9.53
N ILE A 44 6.67 -22.97 -10.57
CA ILE A 44 7.57 -24.12 -10.58
C ILE A 44 9.00 -23.59 -10.80
N ILE A 45 9.96 -24.01 -9.98
CA ILE A 45 11.36 -23.58 -10.13
C ILE A 45 11.89 -24.05 -11.49
N GLY A 46 12.21 -23.08 -12.36
CA GLY A 46 12.68 -23.34 -13.72
C GLY A 46 11.58 -23.77 -14.71
N GLY A 47 10.30 -23.59 -14.35
CA GLY A 47 9.15 -23.95 -15.17
C GLY A 47 8.08 -22.85 -15.20
N ASP A 48 6.83 -23.28 -15.38
CA ASP A 48 5.68 -22.38 -15.56
C ASP A 48 5.12 -21.81 -14.24
N GLU A 49 4.37 -20.72 -14.36
CA GLU A 49 3.53 -20.19 -13.29
C GLU A 49 2.40 -21.17 -12.97
N VAL A 50 2.05 -21.26 -11.69
CA VAL A 50 0.88 -21.98 -11.19
C VAL A 50 -0.19 -20.97 -10.81
N ARG A 51 -1.40 -21.24 -11.29
CA ARG A 51 -2.60 -20.45 -11.08
C ARG A 51 -3.67 -21.28 -10.40
N LEU A 52 -4.51 -20.62 -9.62
CA LEU A 52 -5.71 -21.20 -9.03
C LEU A 52 -6.92 -20.71 -9.82
N ASP A 53 -7.58 -21.66 -10.49
CA ASP A 53 -8.87 -21.45 -11.09
C ASP A 53 -9.96 -21.74 -10.04
N ILE A 54 -10.95 -20.86 -9.93
CA ILE A 54 -12.08 -21.01 -9.01
C ILE A 54 -13.33 -21.23 -9.86
N ALA A 55 -13.70 -22.49 -10.04
CA ALA A 55 -14.87 -22.88 -10.82
C ALA A 55 -16.18 -22.57 -10.08
N MET A 56 -16.16 -22.64 -8.74
CA MET A 56 -17.30 -22.37 -7.86
C MET A 56 -16.94 -21.28 -6.84
N PRO A 57 -17.23 -19.99 -7.14
CA PRO A 57 -16.90 -18.88 -6.25
C PRO A 57 -17.56 -19.00 -4.87
N SER A 58 -16.77 -18.84 -3.82
CA SER A 58 -17.22 -18.85 -2.42
C SER A 58 -16.23 -18.07 -1.54
N PRO A 59 -16.67 -17.54 -0.38
CA PRO A 59 -15.76 -16.91 0.58
C PRO A 59 -14.61 -17.83 1.00
N GLU A 60 -14.85 -19.14 1.07
CA GLU A 60 -13.84 -20.13 1.41
C GLU A 60 -12.80 -20.33 0.29
N ALA A 61 -13.21 -20.25 -0.98
CA ALA A 61 -12.32 -20.31 -2.13
C ALA A 61 -11.42 -19.07 -2.20
N ASP A 62 -11.99 -17.88 -2.00
CA ASP A 62 -11.23 -16.62 -1.93
C ASP A 62 -10.24 -16.65 -0.76
N LEU A 63 -10.66 -17.15 0.40
CA LEU A 63 -9.79 -17.30 1.57
C LEU A 63 -8.61 -18.25 1.31
N PHE A 64 -8.81 -19.31 0.53
CA PHE A 64 -7.74 -20.22 0.15
C PHE A 64 -6.76 -19.57 -0.83
N LEU A 65 -7.25 -18.82 -1.81
CA LEU A 65 -6.44 -18.04 -2.73
C LEU A 65 -5.58 -17.01 -1.98
N ASP A 66 -6.19 -16.24 -1.09
CA ASP A 66 -5.51 -15.23 -0.27
C ASP A 66 -4.46 -15.87 0.63
N TRP A 67 -4.78 -17.03 1.22
CA TRP A 67 -3.82 -17.75 2.04
C TRP A 67 -2.59 -18.20 1.25
N LEU A 68 -2.76 -18.75 0.04
CA LEU A 68 -1.64 -19.16 -0.83
C LEU A 68 -0.70 -18.00 -1.15
N ARG A 69 -1.21 -16.77 -1.18
CA ARG A 69 -0.46 -15.53 -1.45
C ARG A 69 0.11 -14.86 -0.19
N SER A 70 -0.27 -15.32 1.00
CA SER A 70 0.20 -14.77 2.28
C SER A 70 1.56 -15.35 2.70
N ASP A 71 2.30 -14.65 3.58
CA ASP A 71 3.59 -15.13 4.13
C ASP A 71 3.59 -16.61 4.58
N PRO A 72 2.61 -17.10 5.39
CA PRO A 72 2.60 -18.51 5.78
C PRO A 72 2.24 -19.46 4.65
N GLY A 73 1.47 -19.03 3.64
CA GLY A 73 1.18 -19.83 2.45
C GLY A 73 2.41 -19.95 1.57
N ILE A 74 3.09 -18.84 1.29
CA ILE A 74 4.36 -18.77 0.57
C ILE A 74 5.40 -19.68 1.25
N ALA A 75 5.59 -19.56 2.56
CA ALA A 75 6.54 -20.40 3.29
C ALA A 75 6.17 -21.90 3.20
N ALA A 76 4.89 -22.26 3.18
CA ALA A 76 4.45 -23.64 3.00
C ALA A 76 4.75 -24.18 1.60
N VAL A 77 4.57 -23.34 0.57
CA VAL A 77 4.88 -23.64 -0.84
C VAL A 77 6.38 -23.82 -1.04
N GLU A 78 7.20 -22.88 -0.58
CA GLU A 78 8.65 -22.86 -0.77
C GLU A 78 9.38 -23.97 0.00
N SER A 79 8.83 -24.39 1.13
CA SER A 79 9.37 -25.53 1.91
C SER A 79 8.97 -26.89 1.35
N PHE A 80 8.22 -26.95 0.26
CA PHE A 80 7.88 -28.22 -0.37
C PHE A 80 9.05 -28.75 -1.21
N GLU A 81 9.53 -29.92 -0.82
CA GLU A 81 10.66 -30.60 -1.47
C GLU A 81 10.26 -31.97 -2.00
N VAL A 82 10.81 -32.33 -3.15
CA VAL A 82 10.81 -33.68 -3.69
C VAL A 82 12.26 -34.12 -3.84
N ASP A 83 12.61 -35.27 -3.26
CA ASP A 83 13.98 -35.79 -3.22
C ASP A 83 15.01 -34.78 -2.66
N GLY A 84 14.60 -34.01 -1.65
CA GLY A 84 15.44 -32.99 -0.99
C GLY A 84 15.73 -31.75 -1.84
N LYS A 85 14.92 -31.51 -2.88
CA LYS A 85 15.03 -30.33 -3.74
C LYS A 85 13.74 -29.52 -3.72
N PRO A 86 13.82 -28.19 -3.59
CA PRO A 86 12.64 -27.34 -3.66
C PRO A 86 12.02 -27.44 -5.06
N VAL A 87 10.69 -27.49 -5.11
CA VAL A 87 9.95 -27.63 -6.38
C VAL A 87 9.28 -26.33 -6.79
N TYR A 88 8.81 -25.55 -5.82
CA TYR A 88 8.06 -24.32 -6.04
C TYR A 88 8.77 -23.14 -5.38
N ALA A 89 8.59 -21.97 -5.96
CA ALA A 89 8.98 -20.70 -5.39
C ALA A 89 7.76 -19.78 -5.33
N ALA A 90 7.78 -18.79 -4.42
CA ALA A 90 6.83 -17.69 -4.52
C ALA A 90 6.85 -17.14 -5.95
N THR A 91 5.67 -16.75 -6.44
CA THR A 91 5.69 -15.83 -7.58
C THR A 91 6.48 -14.62 -7.12
N GLU A 92 7.46 -14.13 -7.91
CA GLU A 92 7.93 -12.77 -7.70
C GLU A 92 6.68 -11.92 -7.68
N ALA A 93 6.35 -11.36 -6.51
CA ALA A 93 5.20 -10.49 -6.41
C ALA A 93 5.35 -9.57 -7.60
N ALA A 94 4.34 -9.57 -8.49
CA ALA A 94 4.12 -8.37 -9.25
C ALA A 94 3.96 -7.36 -8.13
N SER A 95 5.07 -6.69 -7.77
CA SER A 95 5.01 -5.39 -7.19
C SER A 95 3.95 -4.76 -8.07
N GLU A 96 2.78 -4.49 -7.49
CA GLU A 96 1.96 -3.43 -8.02
C GLU A 96 2.99 -2.39 -8.40
N VAL A 97 3.10 -2.15 -9.71
CA VAL A 97 3.99 -1.12 -10.18
C VAL A 97 3.33 0.09 -9.57
N VAL A 98 3.77 0.45 -8.36
CA VAL A 98 3.64 1.78 -7.82
C VAL A 98 4.36 2.54 -8.89
N VAL A 99 3.59 3.02 -9.87
CA VAL A 99 4.06 3.98 -10.84
C VAL A 99 4.61 5.04 -9.92
N LYS A 100 5.94 5.07 -9.82
CA LYS A 100 6.60 5.97 -8.90
C LYS A 100 6.31 7.32 -9.50
N GLU A 101 5.27 7.97 -8.97
CA GLU A 101 4.88 9.29 -9.43
C GLU A 101 6.15 10.15 -9.35
N THR A 102 6.59 10.60 -10.51
CA THR A 102 7.76 11.46 -10.63
C THR A 102 7.26 12.89 -10.58
N PHE A 103 7.88 13.67 -9.71
CA PHE A 103 7.58 15.10 -9.54
C PHE A 103 8.84 15.87 -9.91
N ASP A 104 8.70 16.88 -10.77
CA ASP A 104 9.82 17.65 -11.32
C ASP A 104 10.31 18.77 -10.37
N GLY A 105 9.61 19.00 -9.26
CA GLY A 105 9.94 20.04 -8.29
C GLY A 105 11.28 19.82 -7.58
N ASP A 106 11.96 20.92 -7.22
CA ASP A 106 13.20 20.87 -6.44
C ASP A 106 12.91 20.46 -4.99
N THR A 107 13.30 19.22 -4.66
CA THR A 107 13.10 18.64 -3.33
C THR A 107 13.76 19.42 -2.19
N GLN A 108 14.89 20.10 -2.42
CA GLN A 108 15.53 20.91 -1.38
C GLN A 108 14.78 22.22 -1.15
N VAL A 109 14.28 22.83 -2.21
CA VAL A 109 13.39 24.00 -2.14
C VAL A 109 12.09 23.59 -1.42
N GLY A 110 11.47 22.50 -1.83
CA GLY A 110 10.27 21.93 -1.21
C GLY A 110 10.46 21.64 0.27
N ALA A 111 11.57 21.04 0.67
CA ALA A 111 11.89 20.75 2.06
C ALA A 111 11.98 22.02 2.93
N ARG A 112 12.46 23.14 2.37
CA ARG A 112 12.50 24.43 3.08
C ARG A 112 11.12 25.07 3.15
N LEU A 113 10.41 25.10 2.03
CA LEU A 113 9.06 25.66 1.95
C LEU A 113 8.09 24.92 2.86
N ALA A 114 8.14 23.59 2.91
CA ALA A 114 7.32 22.78 3.81
C ALA A 114 7.53 23.16 5.28
N LEU A 115 8.76 23.41 5.71
CA LEU A 115 9.03 23.89 7.07
C LEU A 115 8.49 25.30 7.32
N VAL A 116 8.65 26.21 6.35
CA VAL A 116 8.20 27.60 6.45
C VAL A 116 6.67 27.69 6.51
N HIS A 117 5.98 27.03 5.57
CA HIS A 117 4.54 27.15 5.41
C HIS A 117 3.75 26.19 6.32
N CYS A 118 4.27 24.99 6.58
CA CYS A 118 3.52 23.92 7.24
C CYS A 118 4.05 23.55 8.63
N GLY A 119 5.32 23.83 8.92
CA GLY A 119 6.04 23.37 10.11
C GLY A 119 5.51 23.87 11.45
N ARG A 120 4.68 24.94 11.45
CA ARG A 120 3.95 25.42 12.63
C ARG A 120 2.93 24.40 13.15
N CYS A 121 2.31 23.64 12.25
CA CYS A 121 1.25 22.70 12.59
C CYS A 121 1.71 21.25 12.37
N HIS A 122 2.43 20.97 11.28
CA HIS A 122 2.84 19.62 10.94
C HIS A 122 4.28 19.34 11.37
N VAL A 123 4.55 18.13 11.84
CA VAL A 123 5.90 17.56 11.80
C VAL A 123 6.19 17.24 10.33
N VAL A 124 7.19 17.93 9.78
CA VAL A 124 7.57 17.86 8.36
C VAL A 124 8.63 16.79 8.16
N ASP A 125 9.69 16.83 8.98
CA ASP A 125 10.74 15.82 9.05
C ASP A 125 11.52 15.93 10.37
N ASP A 126 12.68 15.25 10.45
CA ASP A 126 13.55 15.23 11.63
C ASP A 126 13.96 16.62 12.14
N ARG A 127 14.03 17.64 11.27
CA ARG A 127 14.42 19.01 11.64
C ARG A 127 13.40 19.65 12.58
N ASN A 128 12.13 19.24 12.52
CA ASN A 128 11.08 19.67 13.44
C ASN A 128 10.35 18.50 14.11
N ARG A 129 11.06 17.41 14.44
CA ARG A 129 10.49 16.20 15.06
C ARG A 129 9.62 16.45 16.31
N MET A 130 9.99 17.45 17.10
CA MET A 130 9.27 17.86 18.32
C MET A 130 8.37 19.09 18.09
N GLY A 131 8.26 19.54 16.84
CA GLY A 131 7.41 20.64 16.41
C GLY A 131 6.01 20.19 16.02
N GLY A 132 5.25 21.10 15.41
CA GLY A 132 3.86 20.88 15.06
C GLY A 132 2.92 20.83 16.28
N ILE A 133 1.66 20.45 16.02
CA ILE A 133 0.63 20.26 17.04
C ILE A 133 0.10 18.82 16.96
N GLY A 134 -0.21 18.23 18.13
CA GLY A 134 -0.59 16.82 18.21
C GLY A 134 -1.89 16.45 17.48
N SER A 135 -2.69 17.43 17.07
CA SER A 135 -3.95 17.24 16.36
C SER A 135 -3.82 17.21 14.84
N THR A 136 -2.64 17.43 14.26
CA THR A 136 -2.40 17.39 12.81
C THR A 136 -1.42 16.28 12.45
N PRO A 137 -1.68 15.51 11.37
CA PRO A 137 -0.81 14.40 10.98
C PRO A 137 0.57 14.89 10.54
N SER A 138 1.63 14.12 10.81
CA SER A 138 2.96 14.38 10.25
C SER A 138 2.98 14.16 8.73
N PHE A 139 3.92 14.77 8.02
CA PHE A 139 4.10 14.55 6.58
C PHE A 139 4.35 13.08 6.24
N GLU A 140 5.18 12.38 7.02
CA GLU A 140 5.41 10.93 6.85
C GLU A 140 4.13 10.10 7.03
N ALA A 141 3.20 10.57 7.87
CA ALA A 141 1.91 9.90 8.08
C ALA A 141 0.97 10.14 6.89
N MET A 142 0.93 11.38 6.37
CA MET A 142 0.19 11.70 5.14
C MET A 142 0.77 10.95 3.94
N ARG A 143 2.10 10.83 3.85
CA ARG A 143 2.82 10.08 2.82
C ARG A 143 2.46 8.59 2.78
N GLY A 144 2.00 8.02 3.90
CA GLY A 144 1.54 6.64 3.98
C GLY A 144 0.14 6.38 3.43
N ARG A 145 -0.61 7.43 3.04
CA ARG A 145 -1.95 7.27 2.49
C ARG A 145 -1.92 6.84 1.01
N PRO A 146 -2.88 6.04 0.53
CA PRO A 146 -2.95 5.66 -0.89
C PRO A 146 -3.04 6.86 -1.84
N ASP A 147 -3.75 7.91 -1.42
CA ASP A 147 -4.03 9.14 -2.17
C ASP A 147 -3.08 10.30 -1.83
N TRP A 148 -1.92 10.02 -1.21
CA TRP A 148 -1.07 11.06 -0.63
C TRP A 148 -0.70 12.16 -1.62
N SER A 149 -0.37 11.84 -2.87
CA SER A 149 0.11 12.80 -3.86
C SER A 149 -0.98 13.80 -4.25
N THR A 150 -2.22 13.35 -4.40
CA THR A 150 -3.38 14.21 -4.63
C THR A 150 -3.58 15.19 -3.48
N LEU A 151 -3.40 14.75 -2.21
CA LEU A 151 -3.55 15.63 -1.04
C LEU A 151 -2.59 16.83 -1.07
N PHE A 152 -1.42 16.68 -1.69
CA PHE A 152 -0.43 17.76 -1.83
C PHE A 152 -0.59 18.52 -3.15
N LEU A 153 -0.71 17.86 -4.30
CA LEU A 153 -0.85 18.52 -5.60
C LEU A 153 -2.13 19.36 -5.69
N ALA A 154 -3.24 18.83 -5.19
CA ALA A 154 -4.54 19.49 -5.19
C ALA A 154 -4.81 20.22 -3.87
N PHE A 155 -3.76 20.64 -3.14
CA PHE A 155 -3.89 21.28 -1.83
C PHE A 155 -4.89 22.45 -1.79
N TYR A 156 -4.95 23.24 -2.86
CA TYR A 156 -5.89 24.35 -2.99
C TYR A 156 -7.35 23.91 -3.17
N ALA A 157 -7.59 22.72 -3.71
CA ALA A 157 -8.91 22.16 -3.94
C ALA A 157 -9.39 21.37 -2.70
N GLU A 158 -8.51 20.55 -2.11
CA GLU A 158 -8.77 19.87 -0.85
C GLU A 158 -8.92 20.88 0.30
N ASN A 159 -8.18 21.99 0.21
CA ASN A 159 -8.19 23.16 1.08
C ASN A 159 -8.42 22.82 2.57
N PRO A 160 -7.51 22.06 3.21
CA PRO A 160 -7.72 21.58 4.58
C PRO A 160 -7.72 22.70 5.62
N HIS A 161 -7.25 23.90 5.27
CA HIS A 161 -7.11 25.04 6.19
C HIS A 161 -7.63 26.36 5.57
N PRO A 162 -8.91 26.42 5.13
CA PRO A 162 -9.44 27.48 4.26
C PRO A 162 -9.51 28.86 4.91
N SER A 163 -9.26 28.95 6.21
CA SER A 163 -9.26 30.19 6.97
C SER A 163 -7.94 30.97 6.84
N PHE A 164 -6.84 30.33 6.43
CA PHE A 164 -5.53 30.97 6.39
C PHE A 164 -4.60 30.50 5.27
N THR A 165 -5.06 29.77 4.27
CA THR A 165 -4.27 29.37 3.09
C THR A 165 -4.71 30.12 1.84
N GLN A 166 -3.76 30.59 1.06
CA GLN A 166 -3.96 31.22 -0.25
C GLN A 166 -2.93 30.71 -1.24
N VAL A 167 -3.41 30.33 -2.42
CA VAL A 167 -2.57 29.96 -3.55
C VAL A 167 -2.64 31.04 -4.61
N GLU A 168 -1.49 31.63 -4.90
CA GLU A 168 -1.37 32.74 -5.85
C GLU A 168 -1.95 32.37 -7.22
N GLY A 169 -2.82 33.23 -7.76
CA GLY A 169 -3.45 33.02 -9.07
C GLY A 169 -4.52 31.91 -9.11
N VAL A 170 -4.79 31.24 -7.99
CA VAL A 170 -5.73 30.10 -7.93
C VAL A 170 -6.88 30.35 -6.95
N THR A 171 -6.58 30.77 -5.71
CA THR A 171 -7.61 31.02 -4.70
C THR A 171 -7.97 32.50 -4.61
N GLU A 172 -9.23 32.79 -4.31
CA GLU A 172 -9.67 34.16 -4.05
C GLU A 172 -8.95 34.79 -2.84
N PRO A 173 -8.71 36.12 -2.87
CA PRO A 173 -8.24 36.85 -1.72
C PRO A 173 -9.16 36.69 -0.50
N PHE A 174 -8.62 36.76 0.72
CA PHE A 174 -9.45 36.83 1.91
C PHE A 174 -10.35 38.06 1.85
N GLY A 175 -11.63 37.87 2.21
CA GLY A 175 -12.59 38.97 2.29
C GLY A 175 -12.07 40.08 3.23
N PRO A 176 -12.32 41.36 2.92
CA PRO A 176 -11.81 42.49 3.69
C PRO A 176 -12.35 42.55 5.12
N ASP A 177 -13.46 41.85 5.40
CA ASP A 177 -14.10 41.69 6.70
C ASP A 177 -13.62 40.47 7.48
N ARG A 178 -12.82 39.59 6.86
CA ARG A 178 -12.28 38.40 7.52
C ARG A 178 -11.11 38.78 8.42
N GLN A 179 -11.30 38.58 9.73
CA GLN A 179 -10.20 38.71 10.69
C GLN A 179 -9.22 37.54 10.51
N VAL A 180 -7.98 37.87 10.18
CA VAL A 180 -6.89 36.91 10.06
C VAL A 180 -6.30 36.68 11.46
N HIS A 181 -6.70 35.59 12.11
CA HIS A 181 -6.27 35.26 13.48
C HIS A 181 -4.91 34.55 13.53
N ILE A 182 -4.33 34.24 12.37
CA ILE A 182 -3.08 33.51 12.21
C ILE A 182 -2.40 33.98 10.93
N VAL A 183 -1.07 34.16 10.94
CA VAL A 183 -0.32 34.57 9.75
C VAL A 183 -0.64 33.61 8.60
N PRO A 184 -1.14 34.09 7.45
CA PRO A 184 -1.51 33.25 6.32
C PRO A 184 -0.34 32.46 5.75
N VAL A 185 -0.69 31.33 5.14
CA VAL A 185 0.17 30.59 4.23
C VAL A 185 -0.17 31.09 2.83
N GLU A 186 0.71 31.95 2.29
CA GLU A 186 0.70 32.37 0.91
C GLU A 186 1.72 31.52 0.16
N ILE A 187 1.30 30.86 -0.91
CA ILE A 187 2.12 29.89 -1.65
C ILE A 187 1.76 29.92 -3.15
N THR A 188 2.69 29.54 -4.02
CA THR A 188 2.45 29.39 -5.47
C THR A 188 2.24 27.93 -5.88
N LEU A 189 1.79 27.68 -7.11
CA LEU A 189 1.70 26.31 -7.65
C LEU A 189 3.08 25.64 -7.76
N ASP A 190 4.10 26.37 -8.21
CA ASP A 190 5.48 25.86 -8.30
C ASP A 190 6.03 25.45 -6.92
N GLU A 191 5.67 26.21 -5.88
CA GLU A 191 6.04 25.89 -4.50
C GLU A 191 5.31 24.65 -3.98
N ILE A 192 4.03 24.47 -4.34
CA ILE A 192 3.26 23.24 -4.05
C ILE A 192 3.91 22.03 -4.75
N GLU A 193 4.32 22.16 -6.01
CA GLU A 193 5.02 21.11 -6.74
C GLU A 193 6.36 20.75 -6.08
N ALA A 194 7.15 21.76 -5.67
CA ALA A 194 8.40 21.54 -4.95
C ALA A 194 8.17 20.81 -3.61
N ILE A 195 7.17 21.23 -2.82
CA ILE A 195 6.79 20.55 -1.57
C ILE A 195 6.35 19.11 -1.84
N THR A 196 5.54 18.88 -2.88
CA THR A 196 5.08 17.53 -3.24
C THR A 196 6.26 16.64 -3.62
N ALA A 197 7.19 17.15 -4.43
CA ALA A 197 8.41 16.44 -4.80
C ALA A 197 9.24 16.08 -3.57
N PHE A 198 9.36 16.98 -2.60
CA PHE A 198 10.01 16.68 -1.31
C PHE A 198 9.26 15.57 -0.54
N VAL A 199 7.94 15.65 -0.42
CA VAL A 199 7.13 14.63 0.28
C VAL A 199 7.29 13.26 -0.36
N ALA A 200 7.42 13.19 -1.70
CA ALA A 200 7.68 11.95 -2.42
C ALA A 200 8.95 11.23 -1.95
N THR A 201 9.93 11.96 -1.42
CA THR A 201 11.20 11.42 -0.88
C THR A 201 11.09 10.88 0.54
N LEU A 202 10.02 11.23 1.27
CA LEU A 202 9.84 10.82 2.65
C LEU A 202 9.51 9.33 2.74
N LYS A 203 10.04 8.67 3.77
CA LYS A 203 9.63 7.32 4.12
C LYS A 203 8.23 7.39 4.74
N PRO A 204 7.24 6.63 4.22
CA PRO A 204 5.93 6.58 4.84
C PRO A 204 6.06 6.02 6.26
N LYS A 205 5.37 6.65 7.20
CA LYS A 205 5.29 6.15 8.57
C LYS A 205 4.36 4.94 8.60
N ASP A 206 4.80 3.87 9.25
CA ASP A 206 3.91 2.77 9.58
C ASP A 206 2.94 3.26 10.66
N LEU A 207 1.68 3.42 10.28
CA LEU A 207 0.62 3.86 11.18
C LEU A 207 -0.05 2.69 11.92
N GLY A 208 0.44 1.46 11.72
CA GLY A 208 -0.25 0.24 12.08
C GLY A 208 -1.45 0.07 11.15
N GLY A 209 -1.39 -0.93 10.26
CA GLY A 209 -2.58 -1.33 9.51
C GLY A 209 -3.76 -1.56 10.47
N GLY A 210 -4.99 -1.38 9.99
CA GLY A 210 -6.18 -1.67 10.79
C GLY A 210 -6.05 -3.05 11.43
N VAL A 211 -6.19 -3.13 12.76
CA VAL A 211 -6.17 -4.42 13.46
C VAL A 211 -7.30 -5.25 12.87
N GLN A 212 -6.95 -6.21 12.02
CA GLN A 212 -7.90 -7.21 11.58
C GLN A 212 -8.17 -8.09 12.80
N SER A 213 -9.35 -7.91 13.38
CA SER A 213 -9.86 -8.82 14.39
C SER A 213 -9.90 -10.22 13.80
N ASN A 214 -9.10 -11.12 14.38
CA ASN A 214 -9.12 -12.56 14.13
C ASN A 214 -10.53 -13.14 14.30
#